data_AF-A0A2X1XYF8-F1
#
_entry.id   AF-A0A2X1XYF8-F1
#
_cell.length_a   1.000
_cell.length_b   1.000
_cell.length_c   1.000
_cell.angle_alpha   90.00
_cell.angle_beta   90.00
_cell.angle_gamma   90.00
#
_symmetry.space_group_name_H-M   'P 1'
#
loop_
_entity.id
_entity.type
_entity.pdbx_description
1 polymer ?
#
loop_
_entity_poly.entity_id
_entity_poly.type
_entity_poly.pdbx_seq_one_letter_code
_entity_poly.pdbx_strand_id
1 'polypeptide(L)'
;MDLKELDLNLNKLNNKILNDEGKIEILEDQLEKIEKSLEEKEKYSEVLSQVSLLFQKTSEFAREQSKRQIEDTVTKCLQFIFETDIEFLIELSEARSVPIAEFFVQSNYSEGYSIKTKPEIARGGGVVDIISLALRIAFLQQNQPNLSGPLILDEPGKHVSNDYIFNLGEFLKQSSNVFNRQIIMVTHNPHLSQISDKSFYVKNKGGISEVSPYQE
;
A
#
# COMPACT_ATOMS: atom_id res chain seq x y z
N MET A 1 74.87 53.98 0.89
CA MET A 1 74.16 52.69 1.01
C MET A 1 75.23 51.64 1.18
N ASP A 2 75.27 50.96 2.33
CA ASP A 2 76.33 49.99 2.66
C ASP A 2 76.09 48.70 1.86
N LEU A 3 77.12 48.19 1.17
CA LEU A 3 77.03 46.96 0.35
C LEU A 3 76.49 45.76 1.15
N LYS A 4 76.80 45.73 2.46
CA LYS A 4 76.29 44.71 3.39
C LYS A 4 74.78 44.80 3.62
N GLU A 5 74.22 45.99 3.61
CA GLU A 5 72.79 46.22 3.81
C GLU A 5 71.98 45.80 2.58
N LEU A 6 72.54 46.00 1.39
CA LEU A 6 71.95 45.55 0.13
C LEU A 6 71.93 44.01 0.04
N ASP A 7 73.01 43.35 0.45
CA ASP A 7 73.14 41.90 0.46
C ASP A 7 72.20 41.23 1.49
N LEU A 8 72.02 41.86 2.65
CA LEU A 8 71.01 41.47 3.65
C LEU A 8 69.58 41.56 3.10
N ASN A 9 69.27 42.61 2.34
CA ASN A 9 67.96 42.78 1.72
C ASN A 9 67.72 41.79 0.58
N LEU A 10 68.74 41.48 -0.24
CA LEU A 10 68.67 40.44 -1.28
C LEU A 10 68.41 39.06 -0.67
N ASN A 11 69.12 38.70 0.41
CA ASN A 11 68.90 37.44 1.11
C ASN A 11 67.50 37.34 1.72
N LYS A 12 66.97 38.43 2.29
CA LYS A 12 65.58 38.48 2.77
C LYS A 12 64.58 38.29 1.61
N LEU A 13 64.84 38.89 0.46
CA LEU A 13 63.97 38.76 -0.72
C LEU A 13 63.97 37.32 -1.25
N ASN A 14 65.14 36.70 -1.39
CA ASN A 14 65.27 35.31 -1.84
C ASN A 14 64.58 34.34 -0.87
N ASN A 15 64.77 34.51 0.44
CA ASN A 15 64.07 33.69 1.43
C ASN A 15 62.55 33.88 1.36
N LYS A 16 62.07 35.07 1.03
CA LYS A 16 60.64 35.33 0.84
C LYS A 16 60.12 34.65 -0.44
N ILE A 17 60.86 34.73 -1.55
CA ILE A 17 60.53 34.06 -2.82
C ILE A 17 60.42 32.55 -2.61
N LEU A 18 61.44 31.92 -2.00
CA LEU A 18 61.42 30.47 -1.71
C LEU A 18 60.23 30.04 -0.84
N ASN A 19 59.85 30.88 0.14
CA ASN A 19 58.74 30.59 1.03
C ASN A 19 57.38 30.79 0.34
N ASP A 20 57.28 31.76 -0.57
CA ASP A 20 56.08 31.98 -1.37
C ASP A 20 55.93 30.90 -2.48
N GLU A 21 57.03 30.42 -3.07
CA GLU A 21 57.06 29.26 -3.99
C GLU A 21 56.56 27.98 -3.29
N GLY A 22 57.04 27.69 -2.07
CA GLY A 22 56.57 26.55 -1.29
C GLY A 22 55.08 26.64 -0.92
N LYS A 23 54.55 27.85 -0.69
CA LYS A 23 53.11 28.04 -0.49
C LYS A 23 52.32 27.78 -1.77
N ILE A 24 52.82 28.20 -2.92
CA ILE A 24 52.18 27.94 -4.22
C ILE A 24 52.08 26.43 -4.44
N GLU A 25 53.16 25.68 -4.25
CA GLU A 25 53.16 24.21 -4.42
C GLU A 25 52.15 23.52 -3.48
N ILE A 26 52.06 23.95 -2.22
CA ILE A 26 51.07 23.43 -1.27
C ILE A 26 49.64 23.77 -1.70
N LEU A 27 49.40 25.00 -2.17
CA LEU A 27 48.08 25.44 -2.62
C LEU A 27 47.65 24.72 -3.90
N GLU A 28 48.58 24.42 -4.81
CA GLU A 28 48.35 23.63 -6.02
C GLU A 28 47.95 22.20 -5.68
N ASP A 29 48.67 21.52 -4.78
CA ASP A 29 48.31 20.16 -4.32
C ASP A 29 46.96 20.15 -3.57
N GLN A 30 46.65 21.20 -2.80
CA GLN A 30 45.33 21.35 -2.16
C GLN A 30 44.22 21.57 -3.19
N LEU A 31 44.45 22.39 -4.21
CA LEU A 31 43.51 22.66 -5.28
C LEU A 31 43.17 21.35 -6.00
N GLU A 32 44.19 20.59 -6.43
CA GLU A 32 44.01 19.32 -7.14
C GLU A 32 43.20 18.31 -6.30
N LYS A 33 43.50 18.21 -4.99
CA LYS A 33 42.74 17.34 -4.06
C LYS A 33 41.29 17.77 -3.92
N ILE A 34 41.03 19.07 -3.83
CA ILE A 34 39.67 19.61 -3.69
C ILE A 34 38.88 19.41 -4.99
N GLU A 35 39.48 19.67 -6.14
CA GLU A 35 38.86 19.47 -7.45
C GLU A 35 38.47 18.01 -7.65
N LYS A 36 39.38 17.07 -7.33
CA LYS A 36 39.07 15.64 -7.39
C LYS A 36 37.94 15.25 -6.43
N SER A 37 37.94 15.77 -5.20
CA SER A 37 36.86 15.51 -4.24
C SER A 37 35.51 16.10 -4.70
N LEU A 38 35.54 17.26 -5.35
CA LEU A 38 34.36 17.89 -5.92
C LEU A 38 33.77 17.01 -7.03
N GLU A 39 34.60 16.55 -7.96
CA GLU A 39 34.19 15.67 -9.05
C GLU A 39 33.57 14.35 -8.52
N GLU A 40 34.18 13.74 -7.51
CA GLU A 40 33.65 12.54 -6.85
C GLU A 40 32.28 12.79 -6.20
N LYS A 41 32.12 13.92 -5.51
CA LYS A 41 30.84 14.30 -4.88
C LYS A 41 29.76 14.65 -5.89
N GLU A 42 30.10 15.30 -6.99
CA GLU A 42 29.17 15.60 -8.08
C GLU A 42 28.65 14.31 -8.73
N LYS A 43 29.54 13.37 -9.05
CA LYS A 43 29.18 12.03 -9.53
C LYS A 43 28.25 11.30 -8.55
N TYR A 44 28.57 11.36 -7.26
CA TYR A 44 27.73 10.73 -6.23
C TYR A 44 26.34 11.40 -6.12
N SER A 45 26.28 12.73 -6.21
CA SER A 45 25.02 13.49 -6.22
C SER A 45 24.12 13.13 -7.42
N GLU A 46 24.72 12.91 -8.58
CA GLU A 46 24.01 12.45 -9.77
C GLU A 46 23.40 11.05 -9.55
N VAL A 47 24.18 10.12 -9.00
CA VAL A 47 23.68 8.78 -8.63
C VAL A 47 22.50 8.88 -7.66
N LEU A 48 22.61 9.71 -6.61
CA LEU A 48 21.52 9.89 -5.65
C LEU A 48 20.25 10.45 -6.29
N SER A 49 20.39 11.36 -7.24
CA SER A 49 19.26 11.92 -7.99
C SER A 49 18.56 10.85 -8.84
N GLN A 50 19.33 9.97 -9.48
CA GLN A 50 18.80 8.82 -10.21
C GLN A 50 18.09 7.82 -9.30
N VAL A 51 18.67 7.52 -8.12
CA VAL A 51 18.05 6.64 -7.11
C VAL A 51 16.74 7.23 -6.60
N SER A 52 16.70 8.53 -6.31
CA SER A 52 15.48 9.22 -5.88
C SER A 52 14.37 9.10 -6.93
N LEU A 53 14.70 9.33 -8.20
CA LEU A 53 13.76 9.20 -9.32
C LEU A 53 13.26 7.75 -9.46
N LEU A 54 14.15 6.77 -9.30
CA LEU A 54 13.80 5.35 -9.35
C LEU A 54 12.81 4.99 -8.23
N PHE A 55 13.05 5.42 -7.00
CA PHE A 55 12.15 5.17 -5.88
C PHE A 55 10.80 5.86 -6.04
N GLN A 56 10.78 7.09 -6.57
CA GLN A 56 9.52 7.76 -6.90
C GLN A 56 8.69 6.95 -7.91
N LYS A 57 9.30 6.57 -9.03
CA LYS A 57 8.62 5.77 -10.07
C LYS A 57 8.18 4.40 -9.56
N THR A 58 9.01 3.76 -8.73
CA THR A 58 8.69 2.47 -8.12
C THR A 58 7.51 2.60 -7.15
N SER A 59 7.46 3.67 -6.36
CA SER A 59 6.35 3.96 -5.44
C SER A 59 5.04 4.21 -6.18
N GLU A 60 5.07 4.99 -7.26
CA GLU A 60 3.90 5.24 -8.11
C GLU A 60 3.41 3.94 -8.76
N PHE A 61 4.32 3.15 -9.34
CA PHE A 61 3.99 1.87 -9.95
C PHE A 61 3.40 0.87 -8.94
N ALA A 62 4.01 0.74 -7.76
CA ALA A 62 3.53 -0.15 -6.71
C ALA A 62 2.12 0.26 -6.23
N ARG A 63 1.85 1.56 -6.09
CA ARG A 63 0.51 2.08 -5.74
C ARG A 63 -0.53 1.70 -6.80
N GLU A 64 -0.23 1.91 -8.07
CA GLU A 64 -1.12 1.54 -9.18
C GLU A 64 -1.35 0.02 -9.27
N GLN A 65 -0.31 -0.78 -9.04
CA GLN A 65 -0.44 -2.23 -9.03
C GLN A 65 -1.34 -2.71 -7.89
N SER A 66 -1.12 -2.23 -6.66
CA SER A 66 -1.96 -2.56 -5.50
C SER A 66 -3.40 -2.12 -5.71
N LYS A 67 -3.61 -0.90 -6.23
CA LYS A 67 -4.93 -0.39 -6.59
C LYS A 67 -5.67 -1.37 -7.50
N ARG A 68 -5.08 -1.74 -8.64
CA ARG A 68 -5.72 -2.63 -9.63
C ARG A 68 -6.06 -4.00 -9.04
N GLN A 69 -5.19 -4.55 -8.19
CA GLN A 69 -5.45 -5.84 -7.55
C GLN A 69 -6.63 -5.77 -6.57
N ILE A 70 -6.74 -4.67 -5.81
CA ILE A 70 -7.89 -4.45 -4.92
C ILE A 70 -9.17 -4.27 -5.74
N GLU A 71 -9.15 -3.42 -6.78
CA GLU A 71 -10.27 -3.20 -7.69
C GLU A 71 -10.78 -4.52 -8.29
N ASP A 72 -9.88 -5.34 -8.83
CA ASP A 72 -10.20 -6.64 -9.42
C ASP A 72 -10.80 -7.61 -8.39
N THR A 73 -10.21 -7.70 -7.20
CA THR A 73 -10.70 -8.61 -6.14
C THR A 73 -12.10 -8.22 -5.67
N VAL A 74 -12.33 -6.92 -5.42
CA VAL A 74 -13.63 -6.43 -4.95
C VAL A 74 -14.67 -6.51 -6.06
N THR A 75 -14.30 -6.18 -7.30
CA THR A 75 -15.17 -6.31 -8.48
C THR A 75 -15.63 -7.75 -8.66
N LYS A 76 -14.71 -8.72 -8.66
CA LYS A 76 -15.06 -10.15 -8.79
C LYS A 76 -16.00 -10.61 -7.68
N CYS A 77 -15.77 -10.16 -6.44
CA CYS A 77 -16.67 -10.46 -5.32
C CYS A 77 -18.07 -9.89 -5.54
N LEU A 78 -18.18 -8.62 -5.95
CA LEU A 78 -19.46 -7.96 -6.24
C LEU A 78 -20.20 -8.67 -7.38
N GLN A 79 -19.52 -8.96 -8.48
CA GLN A 79 -20.10 -9.63 -9.65
C GLN A 79 -20.53 -11.06 -9.32
N PHE A 80 -19.77 -11.79 -8.51
CA PHE A 80 -20.14 -13.14 -8.07
C PHE A 80 -21.38 -13.14 -7.19
N ILE A 81 -21.48 -12.19 -6.24
CA ILE A 81 -22.59 -12.17 -5.29
C ILE A 81 -23.87 -11.62 -5.91
N PHE A 82 -23.78 -10.49 -6.62
CA PHE A 82 -24.93 -9.79 -7.18
C PHE A 82 -25.28 -10.21 -8.61
N GLU A 83 -24.47 -11.05 -9.26
CA GLU A 83 -24.70 -11.55 -10.63
C GLU A 83 -24.97 -10.42 -11.65
N THR A 84 -24.32 -9.26 -11.43
CA THR A 84 -24.51 -8.04 -12.22
C THR A 84 -23.17 -7.44 -12.60
N ASP A 85 -23.14 -6.67 -13.69
CA ASP A 85 -21.94 -5.97 -14.16
C ASP A 85 -21.68 -4.72 -13.31
N ILE A 86 -21.07 -4.96 -12.16
CA ILE A 86 -20.69 -3.95 -11.18
C ILE A 86 -19.18 -3.98 -10.99
N GLU A 87 -18.55 -2.82 -11.06
CA GLU A 87 -17.12 -2.62 -10.88
C GLU A 87 -16.84 -1.77 -9.64
N PHE A 88 -15.78 -2.14 -8.91
CA PHE A 88 -15.23 -1.34 -7.82
C PHE A 88 -14.02 -0.57 -8.31
N LEU A 89 -14.02 0.74 -8.06
CA LEU A 89 -13.00 1.68 -8.51
C LEU A 89 -12.44 2.47 -7.34
N ILE A 90 -11.15 2.73 -7.37
CA ILE A 90 -10.42 3.54 -6.41
C ILE A 90 -9.81 4.73 -7.14
N GLU A 91 -10.19 5.94 -6.75
CA GLU A 91 -9.54 7.15 -7.22
C GLU A 91 -8.51 7.61 -6.19
N LEU A 92 -7.24 7.53 -6.60
CA LEU A 92 -6.12 8.04 -5.81
C LEU A 92 -5.93 9.52 -6.15
N SER A 93 -5.90 10.37 -5.13
CA SER A 93 -5.60 11.79 -5.24
C SER A 93 -4.64 12.22 -4.13
N GLU A 94 -4.09 13.41 -4.24
CA GLU A 94 -3.25 14.01 -3.19
C GLU A 94 -3.85 15.35 -2.77
N ALA A 95 -4.11 15.51 -1.47
CA ALA A 95 -4.48 16.79 -0.90
C ALA A 95 -3.49 17.16 0.19
N ARG A 96 -2.83 18.32 0.03
CA ARG A 96 -1.84 18.82 1.01
C ARG A 96 -0.73 17.81 1.33
N SER A 97 -0.23 17.12 0.30
CA SER A 97 0.77 16.05 0.42
C SER A 97 0.33 14.82 1.21
N VAL A 98 -0.99 14.67 1.46
CA VAL A 98 -1.59 13.47 2.03
C VAL A 98 -2.26 12.68 0.91
N PRO A 99 -1.90 11.40 0.70
CA PRO A 99 -2.58 10.55 -0.26
C PRO A 99 -4.00 10.25 0.23
N ILE A 100 -4.97 10.43 -0.65
CA ILE A 100 -6.38 10.15 -0.45
C ILE A 100 -6.79 9.06 -1.43
N ALA A 101 -7.54 8.07 -0.94
CA ALA A 101 -8.18 7.05 -1.75
C ALA A 101 -9.70 7.18 -1.59
N GLU A 102 -10.39 7.53 -2.68
CA GLU A 102 -11.85 7.54 -2.72
C GLU A 102 -12.38 6.28 -3.40
N PHE A 103 -13.43 5.70 -2.84
CA PHE A 103 -14.04 4.47 -3.35
C PHE A 103 -15.29 4.76 -4.15
N PHE A 104 -15.45 4.05 -5.25
CA PHE A 104 -16.58 4.19 -6.15
C PHE A 104 -17.07 2.82 -6.61
N VAL A 105 -18.36 2.77 -6.95
CA VAL A 105 -18.99 1.63 -7.59
C VAL A 105 -19.59 2.09 -8.90
N GLN A 106 -19.14 1.47 -9.99
CA GLN A 106 -19.69 1.69 -11.32
C GLN A 106 -20.62 0.53 -11.67
N SER A 107 -21.85 0.83 -12.05
CA SER A 107 -22.77 -0.15 -12.64
C SER A 107 -22.83 0.06 -14.13
N ASN A 108 -22.56 -0.99 -14.90
CA ASN A 108 -22.61 -0.98 -16.35
C ASN A 108 -23.96 -1.56 -16.80
N TYR A 109 -24.62 -0.84 -17.70
CA TYR A 109 -25.95 -1.22 -18.21
C TYR A 109 -25.86 -1.64 -19.68
N SER A 110 -26.69 -2.60 -20.07
CA SER A 110 -26.73 -3.16 -21.44
C SER A 110 -27.00 -2.12 -22.52
N GLU A 111 -27.63 -0.99 -22.16
CA GLU A 111 -27.92 0.14 -23.03
C GLU A 111 -26.70 1.02 -23.33
N GLY A 112 -25.51 0.64 -22.83
CA GLY A 112 -24.23 1.28 -23.16
C GLY A 112 -23.87 2.50 -22.32
N TYR A 113 -24.56 2.71 -21.19
CA TYR A 113 -24.21 3.74 -20.21
C TYR A 113 -23.77 3.12 -18.89
N SER A 114 -22.98 3.88 -18.11
CA SER A 114 -22.55 3.47 -16.78
C SER A 114 -22.88 4.55 -15.74
N ILE A 115 -23.16 4.11 -14.52
CA ILE A 115 -23.43 4.98 -13.38
C ILE A 115 -22.37 4.75 -12.32
N LYS A 116 -21.56 5.77 -12.07
CA LYS A 116 -20.51 5.78 -11.03
C LYS A 116 -20.99 6.54 -9.80
N THR A 117 -20.97 5.90 -8.64
CA THR A 117 -21.40 6.51 -7.38
C THR A 117 -20.53 6.10 -6.20
N LYS A 118 -20.53 6.93 -5.15
CA LYS A 118 -19.89 6.59 -3.87
C LYS A 118 -20.73 5.53 -3.13
N PRO A 119 -20.15 4.41 -2.68
CA PRO A 119 -20.88 3.34 -2.00
C PRO A 119 -21.70 3.84 -0.81
N GLU A 120 -21.11 4.70 0.02
CA GLU A 120 -21.70 5.19 1.27
C GLU A 120 -22.89 6.14 1.09
N ILE A 121 -23.05 6.74 -0.09
CA ILE A 121 -24.13 7.69 -0.38
C ILE A 121 -25.26 7.04 -1.18
N ALA A 122 -24.92 6.23 -2.18
CA ALA A 122 -25.86 5.86 -3.25
C ALA A 122 -26.09 4.35 -3.39
N ARG A 123 -25.42 3.52 -2.59
CA ARG A 123 -25.61 2.06 -2.63
C ARG A 123 -26.32 1.58 -1.36
N GLY A 124 -27.13 0.54 -1.50
CA GLY A 124 -27.82 -0.07 -0.36
C GLY A 124 -26.83 -0.72 0.61
N GLY A 125 -27.25 -0.90 1.87
CA GLY A 125 -26.40 -1.46 2.93
C GLY A 125 -25.75 -2.80 2.56
N GLY A 126 -26.45 -3.65 1.80
CA GLY A 126 -25.90 -4.93 1.33
C GLY A 126 -24.65 -4.77 0.46
N VAL A 127 -24.64 -3.83 -0.48
CA VAL A 127 -23.46 -3.56 -1.33
C VAL A 127 -22.29 -3.07 -0.48
N VAL A 128 -22.55 -2.19 0.49
CA VAL A 128 -21.52 -1.66 1.39
C VAL A 128 -20.92 -2.77 2.27
N ASP A 129 -21.75 -3.68 2.80
CA ASP A 129 -21.29 -4.84 3.58
C ASP A 129 -20.38 -5.75 2.74
N ILE A 130 -20.78 -6.04 1.49
CA ILE A 130 -19.97 -6.87 0.58
C ILE A 130 -18.65 -6.19 0.24
N ILE A 131 -18.65 -4.89 -0.06
CA ILE A 131 -17.40 -4.14 -0.30
C ILE A 131 -16.49 -4.21 0.92
N SER A 132 -17.03 -4.01 2.13
CA SER A 132 -16.24 -4.10 3.37
C SER A 132 -15.60 -5.48 3.55
N LEU A 133 -16.36 -6.55 3.32
CA LEU A 133 -15.88 -7.91 3.39
C LEU A 133 -14.79 -8.20 2.33
N ALA A 134 -15.06 -7.84 1.09
CA ALA A 134 -14.16 -8.04 -0.03
C ALA A 134 -12.84 -7.29 0.17
N LEU A 135 -12.90 -6.05 0.65
CA LEU A 135 -11.71 -5.26 0.99
C LEU A 135 -10.88 -5.92 2.08
N ARG A 136 -11.50 -6.45 3.15
CA ARG A 136 -10.75 -7.18 4.20
C ARG A 136 -10.02 -8.38 3.61
N ILE A 137 -10.69 -9.16 2.76
CA ILE A 137 -10.07 -10.30 2.09
C ILE A 137 -8.93 -9.83 1.19
N ALA A 138 -9.14 -8.81 0.35
CA ALA A 138 -8.12 -8.25 -0.53
C ALA A 138 -6.88 -7.80 0.24
N PHE A 139 -7.05 -7.05 1.33
CA PHE A 139 -5.94 -6.61 2.17
C PHE A 139 -5.20 -7.76 2.85
N LEU A 140 -5.92 -8.80 3.31
CA LEU A 140 -5.29 -9.98 3.89
C LEU A 140 -4.46 -10.77 2.88
N GLN A 141 -4.88 -10.80 1.60
CA GLN A 141 -4.14 -11.51 0.55
C GLN A 141 -2.94 -10.72 0.02
N GLN A 142 -3.05 -9.39 -0.03
CA GLN A 142 -2.01 -8.53 -0.58
C GLN A 142 -0.96 -8.10 0.45
N ASN A 143 -1.17 -8.39 1.74
CA ASN A 143 -0.23 -8.00 2.77
C ASN A 143 1.12 -8.73 2.60
N GLN A 144 2.20 -7.95 2.67
CA GLN A 144 3.57 -8.47 2.70
C GLN A 144 4.26 -7.93 3.95
N PRO A 145 4.69 -8.80 4.90
CA PRO A 145 4.66 -10.27 4.85
C PRO A 145 3.23 -10.85 4.99
N ASN A 146 3.02 -12.07 4.52
CA ASN A 146 1.70 -12.73 4.57
C ASN A 146 1.14 -12.75 6.00
N LEU A 147 -0.08 -12.22 6.17
CA LEU A 147 -0.78 -12.25 7.46
C LEU A 147 -1.30 -13.66 7.74
N SER A 148 -0.72 -14.35 8.71
CA SER A 148 -1.21 -15.65 9.18
C SER A 148 -2.45 -15.51 10.07
N GLY A 149 -3.22 -16.58 10.19
CA GLY A 149 -4.36 -16.66 11.12
C GLY A 149 -5.73 -16.58 10.44
N PRO A 150 -6.81 -16.76 11.22
CA PRO A 150 -8.16 -16.82 10.68
C PRO A 150 -8.71 -15.45 10.30
N LEU A 151 -9.65 -15.43 9.35
CA LEU A 151 -10.55 -14.30 9.15
C LEU A 151 -11.74 -14.46 10.10
N ILE A 152 -11.91 -13.53 11.03
CA ILE A 152 -13.03 -13.51 11.98
C ILE A 152 -14.10 -12.56 11.46
N LEU A 153 -15.33 -13.05 11.32
CA LEU A 153 -16.49 -12.31 10.83
C LEU A 153 -17.59 -12.35 11.88
N ASP A 154 -18.12 -11.18 12.24
CA ASP A 154 -19.27 -11.04 13.12
C ASP A 154 -20.45 -10.49 12.32
N GLU A 155 -21.47 -11.31 12.14
CA GLU A 155 -22.66 -11.08 11.32
C GLU A 155 -22.36 -10.53 9.91
N PRO A 156 -21.56 -11.26 9.10
CA PRO A 156 -21.24 -10.79 7.76
C PRO A 156 -22.50 -10.75 6.87
N GLY A 157 -22.60 -9.72 6.05
CA GLY A 157 -23.71 -9.57 5.11
C GLY A 157 -25.07 -9.32 5.77
N LYS A 158 -25.11 -8.71 6.96
CA LYS A 158 -26.35 -8.40 7.69
C LYS A 158 -27.39 -7.65 6.85
N HIS A 159 -26.95 -6.79 5.93
CA HIS A 159 -27.82 -6.02 5.05
C HIS A 159 -28.01 -6.66 3.66
N VAL A 160 -27.48 -7.86 3.44
CA VAL A 160 -27.62 -8.60 2.18
C VAL A 160 -28.96 -9.34 2.21
N SER A 161 -29.73 -9.24 1.12
CA SER A 161 -31.03 -9.92 1.03
C SER A 161 -30.85 -11.44 1.00
N ASN A 162 -31.92 -12.17 1.37
CA ASN A 162 -31.92 -13.63 1.34
C ASN A 162 -31.60 -14.20 -0.05
N ASP A 163 -31.93 -13.48 -1.13
CA ASP A 163 -31.64 -13.92 -2.50
C ASP A 163 -30.12 -13.99 -2.77
N TYR A 164 -29.32 -13.13 -2.14
CA TYR A 164 -27.86 -13.07 -2.34
C TYR A 164 -27.07 -13.72 -1.21
N ILE A 165 -27.72 -14.11 -0.10
CA ILE A 165 -27.00 -14.68 1.04
C ILE A 165 -26.36 -16.04 0.71
N PHE A 166 -26.99 -16.80 -0.20
CA PHE A 166 -26.43 -18.07 -0.67
C PHE A 166 -25.12 -17.83 -1.43
N ASN A 167 -25.12 -16.88 -2.36
CA ASN A 167 -23.93 -16.50 -3.13
C ASN A 167 -22.82 -15.96 -2.21
N LEU A 168 -23.17 -15.20 -1.18
CA LEU A 168 -22.21 -14.77 -0.16
C LEU A 168 -21.58 -15.96 0.58
N GLY A 169 -22.38 -16.94 1.00
CA GLY A 169 -21.89 -18.14 1.68
C GLY A 169 -20.94 -18.95 0.80
N GLU A 170 -21.32 -19.19 -0.45
CA GLU A 170 -20.48 -19.88 -1.44
C GLU A 170 -19.18 -19.12 -1.71
N PHE A 171 -19.24 -17.80 -1.84
CA PHE A 171 -18.06 -16.96 -1.99
C PHE A 171 -17.09 -17.11 -0.81
N LEU A 172 -17.60 -17.09 0.42
CA LEU A 172 -16.80 -17.27 1.64
C LEU A 172 -16.16 -18.66 1.66
N LYS A 173 -16.91 -19.71 1.29
CA LYS A 173 -16.40 -21.07 1.21
C LYS A 173 -15.28 -21.20 0.19
N GLN A 174 -15.49 -20.70 -1.02
CA GLN A 174 -14.48 -20.70 -2.07
C GLN A 174 -13.25 -19.89 -1.68
N SER A 175 -13.43 -18.71 -1.09
CA SER A 175 -12.33 -17.87 -0.60
C SER A 175 -11.50 -18.59 0.47
N SER A 176 -12.14 -19.27 1.42
CA SER A 176 -11.46 -20.08 2.44
C SER A 176 -10.57 -21.16 1.80
N ASN A 177 -11.09 -21.84 0.78
CA ASN A 177 -10.37 -22.92 0.09
C ASN A 177 -9.22 -22.39 -0.78
N VAL A 178 -9.48 -21.39 -1.61
CA VAL A 178 -8.49 -20.81 -2.54
C VAL A 178 -7.31 -20.21 -1.78
N PHE A 179 -7.60 -19.46 -0.71
CA PHE A 179 -6.57 -18.79 0.07
C PHE A 179 -6.02 -19.64 1.22
N ASN A 180 -6.50 -20.88 1.38
CA ASN A 180 -6.17 -21.77 2.48
C ASN A 180 -6.22 -21.06 3.84
N ARG A 181 -7.29 -20.28 4.07
CA ARG A 181 -7.45 -19.44 5.25
C ARG A 181 -8.73 -19.81 5.98
N GLN A 182 -8.59 -20.19 7.25
CA GLN A 182 -9.73 -20.45 8.12
C GLN A 182 -10.62 -19.21 8.26
N ILE A 183 -11.93 -19.39 8.08
CA ILE A 183 -12.92 -18.37 8.40
C ILE A 183 -13.66 -18.80 9.67
N ILE A 184 -13.75 -17.91 10.64
CA ILE A 184 -14.56 -18.07 11.86
C ILE A 184 -15.67 -17.04 11.79
N MET A 185 -16.91 -17.49 11.77
CA MET A 185 -18.06 -16.63 11.54
C MET A 185 -19.07 -16.79 12.67
N VAL A 186 -19.54 -15.67 13.21
CA VAL A 186 -20.69 -15.59 14.11
C VAL A 186 -21.86 -15.10 13.30
N THR A 187 -22.95 -15.85 13.25
CA THR A 187 -24.16 -15.40 12.55
C THR A 187 -25.42 -16.08 13.08
N HIS A 188 -26.55 -15.39 12.99
CA HIS A 188 -27.88 -15.95 13.16
C HIS A 188 -28.49 -16.46 11.84
N ASN A 189 -27.82 -16.29 10.70
CA ASN A 189 -28.32 -16.73 9.41
C ASN A 189 -28.12 -18.25 9.22
N PRO A 190 -29.20 -19.04 9.06
CA PRO A 190 -29.09 -20.49 8.96
C PRO A 190 -28.37 -20.94 7.68
N HIS A 191 -28.51 -20.22 6.57
CA HIS A 191 -27.85 -20.59 5.31
C HIS A 191 -26.33 -20.48 5.42
N LEU A 192 -25.83 -19.38 5.98
CA LEU A 192 -24.40 -19.19 6.23
C LEU A 192 -23.84 -20.25 7.20
N SER A 193 -24.64 -20.67 8.17
CA SER A 193 -24.27 -21.73 9.12
C SER A 193 -24.15 -23.09 8.44
N GLN A 194 -25.06 -23.42 7.51
CA GLN A 194 -25.09 -24.70 6.79
C GLN A 194 -23.94 -24.87 5.79
N ILE A 195 -23.41 -23.79 5.22
CA ILE A 195 -22.29 -23.83 4.26
C ILE A 195 -20.92 -24.08 4.94
N SER A 196 -20.86 -23.89 6.26
CA SER A 196 -19.63 -24.07 7.03
C SER A 196 -19.19 -25.54 7.13
N ASP A 197 -17.87 -25.78 7.24
CA ASP A 197 -17.35 -27.14 7.50
C ASP A 197 -17.75 -27.67 8.89
N LYS A 198 -17.92 -26.75 9.84
CA LYS A 198 -18.32 -27.02 11.22
C LYS A 198 -19.17 -25.85 11.71
N SER A 199 -20.36 -26.18 12.21
CA SER A 199 -21.25 -25.20 12.83
C SER A 199 -21.50 -25.54 14.29
N PHE A 200 -21.60 -24.50 15.12
CA PHE A 200 -21.87 -24.60 16.55
C PHE A 200 -23.03 -23.67 16.89
N TYR A 201 -23.98 -24.18 17.68
CA TYR A 201 -25.09 -23.40 18.18
C TYR A 201 -24.80 -22.95 19.62
N VAL A 202 -25.03 -21.66 19.90
CA VAL A 202 -24.86 -21.06 21.23
C VAL A 202 -26.21 -20.61 21.73
N LYS A 203 -26.61 -21.06 22.93
CA LYS A 203 -27.87 -20.68 23.57
C LYS A 203 -27.64 -20.18 25.00
N ASN A 204 -28.46 -19.22 25.42
CA ASN A 204 -28.47 -18.76 26.82
C ASN A 204 -29.46 -19.61 27.63
N LYS A 205 -28.97 -20.21 28.72
CA LYS A 205 -29.81 -20.92 29.70
C LYS A 205 -29.53 -20.35 31.08
N GLY A 206 -30.43 -19.49 31.55
CA GLY A 206 -30.33 -18.88 32.88
C GLY A 206 -29.11 -17.97 33.07
N GLY A 207 -28.67 -17.27 32.02
CA GLY A 207 -27.50 -16.38 32.02
C GLY A 207 -26.18 -17.08 31.68
N ILE A 208 -26.18 -18.40 31.47
CA ILE A 208 -25.00 -19.19 31.10
C ILE A 208 -25.09 -19.54 29.62
N SER A 209 -24.00 -19.32 28.87
CA SER A 209 -23.91 -19.72 27.47
C SER A 209 -23.60 -21.22 27.39
N GLU A 210 -24.51 -22.01 26.83
CA GLU A 210 -24.30 -23.42 26.49
C GLU A 210 -23.99 -23.53 24.98
N VAL A 211 -22.94 -24.27 24.62
CA VAL A 211 -22.52 -24.51 23.22
C VAL A 211 -22.77 -25.97 22.86
N SER A 212 -23.36 -26.22 21.70
CA SER A 212 -23.54 -27.56 21.14
C SER A 212 -23.16 -27.58 19.65
N PRO A 213 -22.61 -28.69 19.11
CA PRO A 213 -22.46 -28.86 17.67
C PRO A 213 -23.82 -28.73 16.98
N TYR A 214 -23.86 -28.07 15.82
CA TYR A 214 -25.04 -28.09 14.96
C TYR A 214 -25.12 -29.47 14.29
N GLN A 215 -26.19 -30.21 14.53
CA GLN A 215 -26.47 -31.49 13.86
C GLN A 215 -27.55 -31.24 12.80
N GLU A 216 -27.30 -31.70 11.57
CA GLU A 216 -28.29 -31.74 10.49
C GLU A 216 -29.53 -32.57 10.87
#